data_AF-A0A7S2U191-F1
#
_entry.id   AF-A0A7S2U191-F1
#
_cell.length_a   1.000
_cell.length_b   1.000
_cell.length_c   1.000
_cell.angle_alpha   90.00
_cell.angle_beta   90.00
_cell.angle_gamma   90.00
#
_symmetry.space_group_name_H-M   'P 1'
#
loop_
_entity.id
_entity.type
_entity.pdbx_description
1 polymer ?
#
loop_
_entity_poly.entity_id
_entity_poly.type
_entity_poly.pdbx_seq_one_letter_code
_entity_poly.pdbx_strand_id
1 'polypeptide(L)'
;AAYQLTAETCLFLASKVEENSRRIRDILNVTYRLEHPEKEPLQVTNEYWQKKEAVVRHEQLVLRVLGFNLTSRHPHHYVLHFLKDLQATEELATLSWSLLNDSYRTTLCLLHKPEAIACSAIYLAAEFINFQINRDEEWWEKYSTNRLELEDISIQILDLYDFPDTLLCEGHLHGRTFAEAMSAKHLHLDSKGAALRHVSPALLASSPRPRTTPELRPMPTPPASKRRRTEVKETTTTTTTTTTTT
;
A
#
# COMPACT_ATOMS: atom_id res chain seq x y z
N ALA A 1 6.28 20.93 4.22
CA ALA A 1 5.77 21.86 3.19
C ALA A 1 6.35 21.58 1.80
N ALA A 2 7.68 21.48 1.61
CA ALA A 2 8.30 21.46 0.28
C ALA A 2 7.79 20.36 -0.70
N TYR A 3 7.45 19.17 -0.22
CA TYR A 3 7.04 18.04 -1.08
C TYR A 3 5.53 17.90 -1.27
N GLN A 4 4.73 18.70 -0.57
CA GLN A 4 3.29 18.45 -0.49
C GLN A 4 2.54 18.77 -1.77
N LEU A 5 2.85 19.92 -2.38
CA LEU A 5 2.28 20.29 -3.68
C LEU A 5 2.62 19.24 -4.74
N THR A 6 3.85 18.72 -4.70
CA THR A 6 4.28 17.62 -5.56
C THR A 6 3.47 16.35 -5.28
N ALA A 7 3.28 15.96 -4.02
CA ALA A 7 2.49 14.78 -3.66
C ALA A 7 1.02 14.90 -4.10
N GLU A 8 0.37 16.04 -3.84
CA GLU A 8 -1.00 16.35 -4.30
C GLU A 8 -1.13 16.24 -5.82
N THR A 9 -0.15 16.82 -6.52
CA THR A 9 -0.11 16.82 -7.98
C THR A 9 0.12 15.41 -8.53
N CYS A 10 1.06 14.66 -7.97
CA CYS A 10 1.36 13.29 -8.37
C CYS A 10 0.15 12.37 -8.13
N LEU A 11 -0.55 12.51 -7.00
CA LEU A 11 -1.77 11.76 -6.72
C LEU A 11 -2.89 12.10 -7.71
N PHE A 12 -3.07 13.40 -8.01
CA PHE A 12 -4.04 13.85 -9.00
C PHE A 12 -3.73 13.32 -10.40
N LEU A 13 -2.46 13.40 -10.82
CA LEU A 13 -1.99 12.91 -12.10
C LEU A 13 -2.14 11.39 -12.21
N ALA A 14 -1.66 10.63 -11.22
CA ALA A 14 -1.76 9.18 -11.17
C ALA A 14 -3.22 8.71 -11.27
N SER A 15 -4.17 9.38 -10.58
CA SER A 15 -5.59 9.04 -10.68
C SER A 15 -6.14 9.14 -12.11
N LYS A 16 -5.61 10.06 -12.93
CA LYS A 16 -6.00 10.20 -14.34
C LYS A 16 -5.35 9.15 -15.22
N VAL A 17 -4.08 8.82 -14.95
CA VAL A 17 -3.32 7.82 -15.71
C VAL A 17 -3.89 6.42 -15.50
N GLU A 18 -4.24 6.07 -14.26
CA GLU A 18 -4.82 4.76 -13.88
C GLU A 18 -6.33 4.64 -14.17
N GLU A 19 -6.88 5.53 -15.01
CA GLU A 19 -8.31 5.58 -15.39
C GLU A 19 -9.30 5.64 -14.21
N ASN A 20 -8.84 6.04 -13.02
CA ASN A 20 -9.64 6.18 -11.80
C ASN A 20 -9.67 7.64 -11.33
N SER A 21 -10.09 8.53 -12.23
CA SER A 21 -9.92 9.98 -12.03
C SER A 21 -10.66 10.47 -10.78
N ARG A 22 -9.94 11.25 -9.95
CA ARG A 22 -10.51 11.92 -8.78
C ARG A 22 -10.66 13.42 -9.03
N ARG A 23 -11.69 14.03 -8.44
CA ARG A 23 -11.86 15.48 -8.55
C ARG A 23 -10.76 16.16 -7.74
N ILE A 24 -10.18 17.22 -8.31
CA ILE A 24 -9.14 18.02 -7.63
C ILE A 24 -9.60 18.52 -6.25
N ARG A 25 -10.90 18.84 -6.10
CA ARG A 25 -11.48 19.25 -4.82
C ARG A 25 -11.36 18.16 -3.75
N ASP A 26 -11.56 16.91 -4.11
CA ASP A 26 -11.53 15.79 -3.16
C ASP A 26 -10.10 15.58 -2.66
N ILE A 27 -9.12 15.66 -3.57
CA ILE A 27 -7.69 15.58 -3.24
C ILE A 27 -7.30 16.72 -2.30
N LEU A 28 -7.64 17.97 -2.65
CA LEU A 28 -7.33 19.14 -1.82
C LEU A 28 -7.98 19.07 -0.44
N ASN A 29 -9.21 18.55 -0.34
CA ASN A 29 -9.89 18.39 0.94
C ASN A 29 -9.20 17.35 1.82
N VAL A 30 -8.80 16.22 1.25
CA VAL A 30 -8.10 15.16 1.98
C VAL A 30 -6.73 15.66 2.44
N THR A 31 -5.94 16.27 1.57
CA THR A 31 -4.62 16.77 1.95
C THR A 31 -4.70 17.91 2.95
N TYR A 32 -5.66 18.83 2.79
CA TYR A 32 -5.92 19.88 3.77
C TYR A 32 -6.32 19.32 5.13
N ARG A 33 -7.11 18.25 5.19
CA ARG A 33 -7.49 17.59 6.45
C ARG A 33 -6.32 16.85 7.10
N LEU A 34 -5.40 16.30 6.31
CA LEU A 34 -4.16 15.70 6.83
C LEU A 34 -3.23 16.76 7.46
N GLU A 35 -3.17 17.96 6.88
CA GLU A 35 -2.44 19.10 7.46
C GLU A 35 -3.14 19.71 8.67
N HIS A 36 -4.48 19.72 8.64
CA HIS A 36 -5.32 20.41 9.61
C HIS A 36 -6.42 19.47 10.15
N PRO A 37 -6.06 18.52 11.03
CA PRO A 37 -6.98 17.48 11.49
C PRO A 37 -8.24 18.00 12.18
N GLU A 38 -8.18 19.20 12.78
CA GLU A 38 -9.31 19.78 13.52
C GLU A 38 -10.11 20.80 12.71
N LYS A 39 -9.65 21.22 11.53
CA LYS A 39 -10.33 22.25 10.73
C LYS A 39 -11.39 21.64 9.81
N GLU A 40 -12.50 22.35 9.65
CA GLU A 40 -13.52 22.05 8.63
C GLU A 40 -12.89 21.95 7.22
N PRO A 41 -13.52 21.21 6.29
CA PRO A 41 -13.02 21.08 4.92
C PRO A 41 -12.76 22.44 4.26
N LEU A 42 -11.80 22.44 3.33
CA LEU A 42 -11.36 23.65 2.65
C LEU A 42 -12.54 24.35 1.96
N GLN A 43 -12.85 25.55 2.46
CA GLN A 43 -13.94 26.37 1.96
C GLN A 43 -13.57 26.96 0.60
N VAL A 44 -14.58 27.31 -0.22
CA VAL A 44 -14.36 27.89 -1.56
C VAL A 44 -14.02 29.37 -1.45
N THR A 45 -12.87 29.65 -0.86
CA THR A 45 -12.30 30.98 -0.67
C THR A 45 -11.13 31.19 -1.63
N ASN A 46 -10.46 32.34 -1.54
CA ASN A 46 -9.27 32.64 -2.35
C ASN A 46 -8.16 31.58 -2.14
N GLU A 47 -8.02 31.04 -0.93
CA GLU A 47 -7.03 29.99 -0.61
C GLU A 47 -7.27 28.71 -1.44
N TYR A 48 -8.53 28.27 -1.55
CA TYR A 48 -8.88 27.12 -2.39
C TYR A 48 -8.50 27.34 -3.86
N TRP A 49 -8.79 28.52 -4.40
CA TRP A 49 -8.47 28.83 -5.79
C TRP A 49 -6.97 28.87 -6.03
N GLN A 50 -6.19 29.43 -5.11
CA GLN A 50 -4.73 29.44 -5.17
C GLN A 50 -4.15 28.03 -5.12
N LYS A 51 -4.59 27.18 -4.17
CA LYS A 51 -4.14 25.77 -4.10
C LYS A 51 -4.50 24.99 -5.36
N LYS A 52 -5.74 25.15 -5.85
CA LYS A 52 -6.18 24.52 -7.10
C LYS A 52 -5.31 24.93 -8.29
N GLU A 53 -5.05 26.23 -8.44
CA GLU A 53 -4.24 26.75 -9.53
C GLU A 53 -2.78 26.29 -9.43
N ALA A 54 -2.23 26.21 -8.22
CA ALA A 54 -0.90 25.66 -7.97
C ALA A 54 -0.79 24.21 -8.42
N VAL A 55 -1.76 23.34 -8.06
CA VAL A 55 -1.78 21.92 -8.49
C VAL A 55 -1.87 21.81 -10.02
N VAL A 56 -2.73 22.60 -10.67
CA VAL A 56 -2.86 22.57 -12.14
C VAL A 56 -1.57 23.02 -12.84
N ARG A 57 -0.91 24.07 -12.32
CA ARG A 57 0.40 24.48 -12.87
C ARG A 57 1.49 23.44 -12.62
N HIS A 58 1.53 22.86 -11.42
CA HIS A 58 2.52 21.82 -11.09
C HIS A 58 2.31 20.56 -11.93
N GLU A 59 1.07 20.20 -12.26
CA GLU A 59 0.79 19.07 -13.13
C GLU A 59 1.50 19.22 -14.48
N GLN A 60 1.40 20.40 -15.10
CA GLN A 60 2.07 20.68 -16.37
C GLN A 60 3.59 20.58 -16.25
N LEU A 61 4.15 20.96 -15.09
CA LEU A 61 5.58 20.84 -14.81
C LEU A 61 5.99 19.36 -14.66
N VAL A 62 5.25 18.58 -13.88
CA VAL A 62 5.50 17.14 -13.67
C VAL A 62 5.45 16.40 -15.01
N LEU A 63 4.43 16.67 -15.84
CA LEU A 63 4.30 16.07 -17.17
C LEU A 63 5.52 16.34 -18.06
N ARG A 64 6.04 17.58 -18.04
CA ARG A 64 7.24 17.96 -18.80
C ARG A 64 8.50 17.28 -18.27
N VAL A 65 8.66 17.22 -16.95
CA VAL A 65 9.81 16.57 -16.30
C VAL A 65 9.84 15.08 -16.61
N LEU A 66 8.67 14.42 -16.61
CA LEU A 66 8.55 13.00 -16.98
C LEU A 66 8.63 12.76 -18.50
N GLY A 67 8.74 13.81 -19.32
CA GLY A 67 8.74 13.69 -20.78
C GLY A 67 7.45 13.05 -21.32
N PHE A 68 6.33 13.24 -20.62
CA PHE A 68 5.04 12.57 -20.87
C PHE A 68 5.09 11.04 -20.82
N ASN A 69 6.16 10.45 -20.30
CA ASN A 69 6.23 9.03 -20.01
C ASN A 69 5.61 8.75 -18.64
N LEU A 70 4.34 8.35 -18.66
CA LEU A 70 3.57 8.02 -17.46
C LEU A 70 3.36 6.52 -17.29
N THR A 71 3.96 5.69 -18.15
CA THR A 71 3.82 4.24 -18.04
C THR A 71 4.65 3.74 -16.88
N SER A 72 3.98 3.26 -15.82
CA SER A 72 4.63 2.61 -14.68
C SER A 72 4.46 1.11 -14.78
N ARG A 73 5.54 0.36 -14.58
CA ARG A 73 5.48 -1.10 -14.39
C ARG A 73 5.76 -1.40 -12.92
N HIS A 74 4.76 -1.88 -12.22
CA HIS A 74 4.88 -2.18 -10.80
C HIS A 74 5.40 -3.60 -10.56
N PRO A 75 6.35 -3.83 -9.62
CA PRO A 75 6.81 -5.16 -9.24
C PRO A 75 5.68 -6.10 -8.79
N HIS A 76 4.56 -5.56 -8.31
CA HIS A 76 3.35 -6.30 -7.92
C HIS A 76 2.75 -7.16 -9.03
N HIS A 77 2.94 -6.76 -10.30
CA HIS A 77 2.50 -7.59 -11.42
C HIS A 77 3.29 -8.90 -11.51
N TYR A 78 4.56 -8.90 -11.12
CA TYR A 78 5.46 -10.04 -11.26
C TYR A 78 5.43 -10.96 -10.05
N VAL A 79 5.33 -10.41 -8.84
CA VAL A 79 5.45 -11.17 -7.59
C VAL A 79 4.45 -12.33 -7.51
N LEU A 80 3.20 -12.12 -7.92
CA LEU A 80 2.17 -13.16 -7.87
C LEU A 80 2.43 -14.30 -8.88
N HIS A 81 2.96 -13.96 -10.05
CA HIS A 81 3.35 -14.95 -11.05
C HIS A 81 4.53 -15.78 -10.57
N PHE A 82 5.54 -15.13 -9.99
CA PHE A 82 6.74 -15.79 -9.47
C PHE A 82 6.40 -16.71 -8.29
N LEU A 83 5.63 -16.22 -7.32
CA LEU A 83 5.17 -17.02 -6.17
C LEU A 83 4.39 -18.26 -6.61
N LYS A 84 3.52 -18.13 -7.62
CA LYS A 84 2.76 -19.26 -8.16
C LYS A 84 3.66 -20.29 -8.84
N ASP A 85 4.63 -19.85 -9.63
CA ASP A 85 5.58 -20.73 -10.31
C ASP A 85 6.52 -21.46 -9.32
N LEU A 86 6.92 -20.77 -8.25
CA LEU A 86 7.72 -21.32 -7.14
C LEU A 86 6.93 -22.20 -6.18
N GLN A 87 5.61 -22.38 -6.38
CA GLN A 87 4.73 -23.13 -5.49
C GLN A 87 4.81 -22.64 -4.04
N ALA A 88 4.86 -21.31 -3.88
CA ALA A 88 5.02 -20.65 -2.59
C ALA A 88 3.85 -20.94 -1.63
N THR A 89 4.17 -20.96 -0.34
CA THR A 89 3.16 -20.99 0.73
C THR A 89 2.47 -19.63 0.86
N GLU A 90 1.29 -19.63 1.49
CA GLU A 90 0.56 -18.38 1.80
C GLU A 90 1.39 -17.44 2.69
N GLU A 91 2.14 -18.01 3.64
CA GLU A 91 3.04 -17.26 4.51
C GLU A 91 4.16 -16.56 3.72
N LEU A 92 4.81 -17.27 2.79
CA LEU A 92 5.82 -16.70 1.90
C LEU A 92 5.24 -15.58 1.04
N ALA A 93 4.06 -15.82 0.46
CA ALA A 93 3.38 -14.85 -0.40
C ALA A 93 3.04 -13.56 0.35
N THR A 94 2.51 -13.67 1.56
CA THR A 94 2.12 -12.52 2.39
C THR A 94 3.33 -11.69 2.81
N LEU A 95 4.40 -12.35 3.23
CA LEU A 95 5.63 -11.66 3.61
C LEU A 95 6.31 -10.99 2.40
N SER A 96 6.39 -11.70 1.26
CA SER A 96 6.94 -11.16 0.01
C SER A 96 6.17 -9.91 -0.43
N TRP A 97 4.84 -9.95 -0.37
CA TRP A 97 3.99 -8.81 -0.71
C TRP A 97 4.23 -7.61 0.22
N SER A 98 4.43 -7.87 1.51
CA SER A 98 4.68 -6.81 2.50
C SER A 98 6.04 -6.13 2.26
N LEU A 99 7.11 -6.92 2.10
CA LEU A 99 8.44 -6.41 1.76
C LEU A 99 8.45 -5.65 0.43
N LEU A 100 7.65 -6.12 -0.54
CA LEU A 100 7.50 -5.44 -1.82
C LEU A 100 6.81 -4.07 -1.68
N ASN A 101 5.84 -3.92 -0.78
CA ASN A 101 5.25 -2.60 -0.49
C ASN A 101 6.28 -1.66 0.15
N ASP A 102 7.09 -2.18 1.06
CA ASP A 102 8.14 -1.41 1.73
C ASP A 102 9.24 -0.96 0.75
N SER A 103 9.46 -1.70 -0.35
CA SER A 103 10.39 -1.27 -1.41
C SER A 103 10.06 0.12 -1.99
N TYR A 104 8.80 0.57 -2.01
CA TYR A 104 8.43 1.92 -2.47
C TYR A 104 8.83 3.04 -1.50
N ARG A 105 9.25 2.71 -0.27
CA ARG A 105 9.81 3.67 0.67
C ARG A 105 11.28 3.98 0.39
N THR A 106 11.88 3.29 -0.58
CA THR A 106 13.25 3.46 -1.05
C THR A 106 13.26 4.05 -2.48
N THR A 107 14.45 4.20 -3.07
CA THR A 107 14.62 4.60 -4.47
C THR A 107 14.74 3.43 -5.44
N LEU A 108 14.47 2.20 -5.01
CA LEU A 108 14.66 0.98 -5.80
C LEU A 108 13.90 0.98 -7.14
N CYS A 109 12.70 1.57 -7.18
CA CYS A 109 11.91 1.68 -8.41
C CYS A 109 12.55 2.57 -9.49
N LEU A 110 13.57 3.35 -9.15
CA LEU A 110 14.36 4.17 -10.09
C LEU A 110 15.66 3.48 -10.51
N LEU A 111 16.16 2.53 -9.71
CA LEU A 111 17.47 1.91 -9.86
C LEU A 111 17.38 0.53 -10.53
N HIS A 112 16.32 -0.23 -10.23
CA HIS A 112 16.19 -1.62 -10.64
C HIS A 112 14.92 -1.87 -11.45
N LYS A 113 14.96 -2.96 -12.22
CA LYS A 113 13.78 -3.44 -12.94
C LYS A 113 12.73 -3.98 -11.96
N PRO A 114 11.43 -3.82 -12.25
CA PRO A 114 10.37 -4.32 -11.36
C PRO A 114 10.41 -5.84 -11.18
N GLU A 115 10.87 -6.60 -12.18
CA GLU A 115 11.12 -8.04 -12.08
C GLU A 115 12.13 -8.37 -10.98
N ALA A 116 13.25 -7.64 -10.94
CA ALA A 116 14.32 -7.85 -9.96
C ALA A 116 13.86 -7.50 -8.54
N ILE A 117 13.11 -6.41 -8.37
CA ILE A 117 12.56 -6.02 -7.07
C ILE A 117 11.59 -7.09 -6.55
N ALA A 118 10.72 -7.61 -7.41
CA ALA A 118 9.80 -8.69 -7.05
C ALA A 118 10.54 -9.99 -6.67
N CYS A 119 11.55 -10.39 -7.45
CA CYS A 119 12.35 -11.56 -7.16
C CYS A 119 13.09 -11.42 -5.82
N SER A 120 13.66 -10.24 -5.55
CA SER A 120 14.41 -9.94 -4.32
C SER A 120 13.51 -9.93 -3.09
N ALA A 121 12.29 -9.38 -3.20
CA ALA A 121 11.32 -9.44 -2.10
C ALA A 121 10.93 -10.89 -1.73
N ILE A 122 10.79 -11.78 -2.72
CA ILE A 122 10.54 -13.21 -2.50
C ILE A 122 11.75 -13.90 -1.88
N TYR A 123 12.95 -13.60 -2.40
CA TYR A 123 14.19 -14.11 -1.83
C TYR A 123 14.33 -13.75 -0.36
N LEU A 124 14.21 -12.46 -0.04
CA LEU A 124 14.30 -11.96 1.32
C LEU A 124 13.22 -12.58 2.23
N ALA A 125 11.98 -12.71 1.74
CA ALA A 125 10.92 -13.38 2.48
C ALA A 125 11.23 -14.86 2.75
N ALA A 126 11.73 -15.59 1.76
CA ALA A 126 12.08 -17.01 1.88
C ALA A 126 13.21 -17.20 2.88
N GLU A 127 14.22 -16.33 2.85
CA GLU A 127 15.27 -16.28 3.86
C GLU A 127 14.66 -16.10 5.25
N PHE A 128 13.79 -15.11 5.45
CA PHE A 128 13.16 -14.85 6.75
C PHE A 128 12.44 -16.04 7.36
N ILE A 129 11.63 -16.75 6.58
CA ILE A 129 10.87 -17.93 7.06
C ILE A 129 11.64 -19.25 6.93
N ASN A 130 12.90 -19.20 6.50
CA ASN A 130 13.75 -20.37 6.20
C ASN A 130 13.10 -21.35 5.21
N PHE A 131 12.37 -20.83 4.23
CA PHE A 131 11.73 -21.64 3.21
C PHE A 131 12.73 -21.98 2.10
N GLN A 132 12.89 -23.28 1.82
CA GLN A 132 13.77 -23.76 0.77
C GLN A 132 13.02 -23.78 -0.56
N ILE A 133 13.39 -22.86 -1.46
CA ILE A 133 12.86 -22.81 -2.83
C ILE A 133 13.57 -23.91 -3.64
N ASN A 134 12.95 -25.10 -3.70
CA ASN A 134 13.54 -26.33 -4.24
C ASN A 134 13.62 -26.38 -5.78
N ARG A 135 14.36 -25.49 -6.45
CA ARG A 135 14.72 -25.63 -7.88
C ARG A 135 16.05 -24.91 -8.18
N ASP A 136 17.15 -25.66 -8.23
CA ASP A 136 18.50 -25.19 -8.62
C ASP A 136 19.18 -24.18 -7.65
N GLU A 137 20.52 -24.12 -7.65
CA GLU A 137 21.30 -23.28 -6.72
C GLU A 137 21.02 -21.76 -6.90
N GLU A 138 20.48 -21.36 -8.05
CA GLU A 138 20.26 -19.95 -8.42
C GLU A 138 18.90 -19.72 -9.12
N TRP A 139 17.81 -20.14 -8.48
CA TRP A 139 16.44 -20.04 -9.04
C TRP A 139 16.04 -18.64 -9.54
N TRP A 140 16.66 -17.57 -9.02
CA TRP A 140 16.43 -16.18 -9.41
C TRP A 140 16.88 -15.85 -10.85
N GLU A 141 17.80 -16.63 -11.43
CA GLU A 141 18.27 -16.40 -12.81
C GLU A 141 17.14 -16.56 -13.83
N LYS A 142 16.17 -17.45 -13.54
CA LYS A 142 14.96 -17.63 -14.36
C LYS A 142 14.17 -16.34 -14.53
N TYR A 143 14.24 -15.44 -13.54
CA TYR A 143 13.55 -14.16 -13.52
C TYR A 143 14.45 -13.00 -13.99
N SER A 144 15.53 -13.30 -14.70
CA SER A 144 16.48 -12.30 -15.24
C SER A 144 17.09 -11.41 -14.16
N THR A 145 17.28 -11.95 -12.96
CA THR A 145 17.90 -11.27 -11.81
C THR A 145 19.21 -11.97 -11.47
N ASN A 146 20.25 -11.23 -11.08
CA ASN A 146 21.53 -11.81 -10.64
C ASN A 146 21.69 -11.71 -9.11
N ARG A 147 22.65 -12.45 -8.55
CA ARG A 147 22.89 -12.49 -7.10
C ARG A 147 23.18 -11.12 -6.50
N LEU A 148 24.04 -10.33 -7.17
CA LEU A 148 24.48 -9.01 -6.67
C LEU A 148 23.32 -8.02 -6.60
N GLU A 149 22.49 -7.96 -7.64
CA GLU A 149 21.30 -7.11 -7.70
C GLU A 149 20.28 -7.54 -6.64
N LEU A 150 20.09 -8.85 -6.48
CA LEU A 150 19.17 -9.40 -5.49
C LEU A 150 19.60 -9.08 -4.06
N GLU A 151 20.89 -9.19 -3.75
CA GLU A 151 21.44 -8.82 -2.45
C GLU A 151 21.36 -7.31 -2.19
N ASP A 152 21.73 -6.48 -3.18
CA ASP A 152 21.67 -5.02 -3.07
C ASP A 152 20.25 -4.51 -2.81
N ILE A 153 19.27 -5.02 -3.56
CA ILE A 153 17.85 -4.71 -3.35
C ILE A 153 17.40 -5.15 -1.96
N SER A 154 17.79 -6.36 -1.55
CA SER A 154 17.40 -6.91 -0.24
C SER A 154 17.97 -6.09 0.91
N ILE A 155 19.22 -5.65 0.82
CA ILE A 155 19.86 -4.77 1.81
C ILE A 155 19.13 -3.43 1.90
N GLN A 156 18.85 -2.78 0.76
CA GLN A 156 18.14 -1.50 0.77
C GLN A 156 16.72 -1.60 1.38
N ILE A 157 16.02 -2.73 1.20
CA ILE A 157 14.74 -2.99 1.87
C ILE A 157 14.97 -3.20 3.38
N LEU A 158 16.00 -3.95 3.75
CA LEU A 158 16.35 -4.23 5.14
C LEU A 158 16.77 -2.98 5.93
N ASP A 159 17.46 -2.04 5.29
CA ASP A 159 17.87 -0.77 5.88
C ASP A 159 16.67 0.03 6.42
N LEU A 160 15.45 -0.22 5.91
CA LEU A 160 14.21 0.38 6.44
C LEU A 160 13.84 -0.14 7.84
N TYR A 161 14.46 -1.21 8.32
CA TYR A 161 14.19 -1.82 9.62
C TYR A 161 15.36 -1.64 10.61
N ASP A 162 16.48 -1.08 10.16
CA ASP A 162 17.62 -0.70 11.00
C ASP A 162 17.37 0.67 11.66
N PHE A 163 16.34 0.72 12.51
CA PHE A 163 16.09 1.86 13.39
C PHE A 163 16.47 1.50 14.83
N PRO A 164 17.23 2.35 15.55
CA PRO A 164 17.38 2.20 16.99
C PRO A 164 16.01 2.34 17.67
N ASP A 165 15.77 1.57 18.73
CA ASP A 165 14.52 1.39 19.51
C ASP A 165 13.80 2.66 20.04
N THR A 166 14.19 3.87 19.63
CA THR A 166 13.85 5.13 20.30
C THR A 166 12.60 5.85 19.75
N LEU A 167 11.89 5.29 18.76
CA LEU A 167 10.66 5.88 18.20
C LEU A 167 9.45 4.94 18.20
N LEU A 168 9.44 3.91 19.05
CA LEU A 168 8.21 3.16 19.32
C LEU A 168 7.30 3.99 20.23
N CYS A 169 6.35 4.71 19.61
CA CYS A 169 5.11 5.06 20.30
C CYS A 169 4.53 3.80 20.94
N GLU A 170 4.17 3.90 22.22
CA GLU A 170 3.69 2.80 23.04
C GLU A 170 2.57 2.01 22.35
N GLY A 171 2.80 0.70 22.24
CA GLY A 171 1.76 -0.29 21.96
C GLY A 171 1.55 -0.57 20.48
N HIS A 172 2.36 -1.48 19.92
CA HIS A 172 1.93 -2.73 19.28
C HIS A 172 3.14 -3.40 18.60
N LEU A 173 3.24 -4.72 18.80
CA LEU A 173 4.28 -5.66 18.39
C LEU A 173 5.60 -5.62 19.20
N HIS A 174 5.76 -6.69 20.00
CA HIS A 174 7.01 -7.11 20.64
C HIS A 174 8.13 -7.20 19.61
N GLY A 175 9.16 -6.37 19.79
CA GLY A 175 10.44 -6.50 19.12
C GLY A 175 11.09 -7.84 19.44
N ARG A 176 11.22 -8.67 18.42
CA ARG A 176 12.55 -9.19 18.08
C ARG A 176 13.06 -8.24 17.02
N THR A 177 14.19 -7.58 17.27
CA THR A 177 14.74 -6.64 16.30
C THR A 177 15.04 -7.41 15.02
N PHE A 178 14.62 -6.87 13.87
CA PHE A 178 14.91 -7.48 12.56
C PHE A 178 16.43 -7.69 12.38
N ALA A 179 17.24 -6.82 12.98
CA ALA A 179 18.69 -6.94 13.11
C ALA A 179 19.16 -8.21 13.86
N GLU A 180 18.46 -8.66 14.92
CA GLU A 180 18.77 -9.91 15.61
C GLU A 180 18.48 -11.14 14.73
N ALA A 181 17.41 -11.09 13.92
CA ALA A 181 17.09 -12.16 12.97
C ALA A 181 18.13 -12.26 11.83
N MET A 182 18.68 -11.12 11.41
CA MET A 182 19.77 -11.03 10.42
C MET A 182 21.12 -11.48 10.97
N SER A 183 21.47 -11.03 12.18
CA SER A 183 22.71 -11.41 12.88
C SER A 183 22.75 -12.90 13.24
N ALA A 184 21.58 -13.48 13.60
CA ALA A 184 21.44 -14.91 13.85
C ALA A 184 21.56 -15.78 12.58
N LYS A 185 21.44 -15.20 11.38
CA LYS A 185 21.48 -15.94 10.09
C LYS A 185 22.80 -15.83 9.33
N HIS A 186 23.80 -15.11 9.86
CA HIS A 186 25.14 -15.07 9.26
C HIS A 186 25.13 -14.71 7.76
N LEU A 187 24.33 -13.73 7.35
CA LEU A 187 24.55 -13.02 6.07
C LEU A 187 25.72 -12.04 6.24
N HIS A 188 26.90 -12.57 6.53
CA HIS A 188 28.14 -11.88 6.28
C HIS A 188 28.42 -12.03 4.79
N LEU A 189 28.34 -10.94 4.02
CA LEU A 189 29.07 -10.86 2.74
C LEU A 189 30.56 -10.82 3.07
N ASP A 190 31.13 -11.97 3.41
CA ASP A 190 32.57 -12.11 3.55
C ASP A 190 33.17 -12.21 2.15
N SER A 191 34.00 -11.21 1.84
CA SER A 191 34.76 -11.01 0.59
C SER A 191 35.66 -12.16 0.11
N LYS A 192 35.59 -13.37 0.68
CA LYS A 192 36.38 -14.53 0.26
C LYS A 192 35.57 -15.81 0.44
N GLY A 193 35.29 -16.49 -0.67
CA GLY A 193 34.57 -17.75 -0.67
C GLY A 193 35.23 -18.82 0.19
N ALA A 194 34.41 -19.54 0.97
CA ALA A 194 34.43 -20.99 1.14
C ALA A 194 33.53 -21.44 2.32
N ALA A 195 32.84 -22.56 2.07
CA ALA A 195 32.43 -23.61 3.02
C ALA A 195 31.12 -23.45 3.83
N LEU A 196 30.13 -24.20 3.34
CA LEU A 196 29.14 -25.00 4.09
C LEU A 196 29.56 -25.39 5.52
N ARG A 197 28.61 -25.34 6.49
CA ARG A 197 28.00 -26.53 7.15
C ARG A 197 27.25 -26.23 8.48
N HIS A 198 26.19 -27.02 8.67
CA HIS A 198 25.52 -27.46 9.90
C HIS A 198 24.46 -26.57 10.59
N VAL A 199 23.20 -26.93 10.33
CA VAL A 199 21.98 -26.58 11.08
C VAL A 199 21.84 -27.45 12.33
N SER A 200 21.42 -26.85 13.46
CA SER A 200 20.90 -27.56 14.63
C SER A 200 19.38 -27.32 14.80
N PRO A 201 18.55 -28.38 14.95
CA PRO A 201 17.08 -28.28 14.87
C PRO A 201 16.39 -28.17 16.26
N ALA A 202 16.59 -27.07 16.99
CA ALA A 202 16.14 -26.98 18.40
C ALA A 202 15.13 -25.86 18.75
N LEU A 203 14.54 -25.15 17.79
CA LEU A 203 13.62 -24.02 18.08
C LEU A 203 12.20 -24.16 17.52
N LEU A 204 11.81 -25.35 17.04
CA LEU A 204 10.48 -25.63 16.47
C LEU A 204 9.38 -25.97 17.49
N ALA A 205 9.56 -25.71 18.79
CA ALA A 205 8.59 -26.10 19.82
C ALA A 205 7.98 -24.91 20.55
N SER A 206 7.11 -24.14 19.87
CA SER A 206 6.06 -23.36 20.53
C SER A 206 5.03 -22.83 19.52
N SER A 207 4.13 -23.70 19.05
CA SER A 207 2.91 -23.26 18.38
C SER A 207 1.94 -22.64 19.40
N PRO A 208 1.42 -21.42 19.20
CA PRO A 208 0.25 -20.95 19.93
C PRO A 208 -1.00 -21.65 19.41
N ARG A 209 -1.88 -22.10 20.31
CA ARG A 209 -3.21 -22.67 19.98
C ARG A 209 -4.06 -21.70 19.15
N PRO A 210 -4.99 -22.20 18.32
CA PRO A 210 -5.98 -21.37 17.65
C PRO A 210 -6.89 -20.70 18.68
N ARG A 211 -7.05 -19.38 18.55
CA ARG A 211 -7.92 -18.54 19.40
C ARG A 211 -9.36 -18.67 18.91
N THR A 212 -10.27 -18.98 19.83
CA THR A 212 -11.73 -19.02 19.61
C THR A 212 -12.25 -17.68 19.12
N THR A 213 -13.11 -17.70 18.10
CA THR A 213 -13.86 -16.55 17.57
C THR A 213 -14.75 -15.94 18.67
N PRO A 214 -14.75 -14.61 18.88
CA PRO A 214 -15.74 -13.96 19.71
C PRO A 214 -17.06 -13.78 18.94
N GLU A 215 -18.15 -14.18 19.58
CA GLU A 215 -19.54 -14.01 19.17
C GLU A 215 -19.89 -12.51 19.03
N LEU A 216 -20.35 -12.10 17.84
CA LEU A 216 -20.84 -10.75 17.56
C LEU A 216 -22.17 -10.52 18.27
N ARG A 217 -22.24 -9.53 19.17
CA ARG A 217 -23.53 -9.02 19.68
C ARG A 217 -24.24 -8.19 18.61
N PRO A 218 -25.56 -8.33 18.42
CA PRO A 218 -26.31 -7.48 17.51
C PRO A 218 -26.48 -6.05 18.07
N MET A 219 -26.36 -5.07 17.18
CA MET A 219 -26.51 -3.64 17.45
C MET A 219 -27.97 -3.26 17.79
N PRO A 220 -28.21 -2.26 18.67
CA PRO A 220 -29.55 -1.76 18.93
C PRO A 220 -30.08 -0.91 17.76
N THR A 221 -31.37 -1.08 17.44
CA THR A 221 -32.08 -0.32 16.41
C THR A 221 -32.42 1.10 16.88
N PRO A 222 -32.50 2.09 15.96
CA PRO A 222 -32.88 3.47 16.31
C PRO A 222 -34.40 3.58 16.62
N PRO A 223 -34.82 4.55 17.45
CA PRO A 223 -36.22 4.70 17.83
C PRO A 223 -37.09 5.22 16.68
N ALA A 224 -38.31 4.66 16.59
CA ALA A 224 -39.29 4.96 15.56
C ALA A 224 -39.80 6.41 15.62
N SER A 225 -39.75 7.12 14.48
CA SER A 225 -40.47 8.38 14.30
C SER A 225 -41.99 8.14 14.40
N LYS A 226 -42.68 8.81 15.32
CA LYS A 226 -44.14 8.84 15.36
C LYS A 226 -44.65 9.60 14.14
N ARG A 227 -45.20 8.88 13.16
CA ARG A 227 -46.02 9.47 12.08
C ARG A 227 -47.20 10.20 12.71
N ARG A 228 -47.20 11.52 12.61
CA ARG A 228 -48.36 12.37 12.87
C ARG A 228 -49.37 12.08 11.77
N ARG A 229 -50.53 11.50 12.13
CA ARG A 229 -51.68 11.30 11.25
C ARG A 229 -52.21 12.68 10.85
N THR A 230 -51.92 13.11 9.62
CA THR A 230 -52.63 14.25 9.00
C THR A 230 -53.95 13.72 8.46
N GLU A 231 -55.05 14.25 8.99
CA GLU A 231 -56.40 14.10 8.44
C GLU A 231 -56.44 14.60 7.00
N VAL A 232 -56.95 13.75 6.11
CA VAL A 232 -57.33 14.15 4.76
C VAL A 232 -58.65 14.90 4.88
N LYS A 233 -58.60 16.22 4.72
CA LYS A 233 -59.78 17.04 4.47
C LYS A 233 -60.11 16.91 2.98
N GLU A 234 -61.24 16.26 2.68
CA GLU A 234 -61.84 16.29 1.35
C GLU A 234 -62.03 17.76 0.93
N THR A 235 -61.33 18.16 -0.13
CA THR A 235 -61.59 19.42 -0.81
C THR A 235 -62.07 19.08 -2.21
N THR A 236 -63.37 19.26 -2.40
CA THR A 236 -64.09 19.20 -3.66
C THR A 236 -63.36 20.06 -4.69
N THR A 237 -62.87 19.46 -5.77
CA THR A 237 -62.45 20.22 -6.96
C THR A 237 -63.49 19.97 -8.04
N THR A 238 -64.30 21.00 -8.28
CA THR A 238 -65.28 21.08 -9.34
C THR A 238 -64.58 21.01 -10.70
N THR A 239 -64.88 19.98 -11.49
CA THR A 239 -64.53 19.91 -12.90
C THR A 239 -65.39 20.90 -13.68
N THR A 240 -64.81 22.01 -14.12
CA THR A 240 -65.42 22.86 -15.15
C THR A 240 -65.03 22.33 -16.52
N THR A 241 -65.97 21.64 -17.16
CA THR A 241 -65.89 21.22 -18.56
C THR A 241 -66.07 22.45 -19.45
N THR A 242 -65.01 22.87 -20.15
CA THR A 242 -65.14 23.82 -21.27
C THR A 242 -65.17 23.02 -22.57
N THR A 243 -66.38 22.79 -23.07
CA THR A 243 -66.63 22.22 -24.39
C THR A 243 -66.48 23.32 -25.43
N THR A 244 -65.62 23.13 -26.42
CA THR A 244 -65.58 23.94 -27.64
C THR A 244 -65.91 23.03 -28.82
N THR A 245 -67.10 23.15 -29.41
CA THR A 245 -67.35 22.85 -30.83
C THR A 245 -68.67 23.49 -31.27
N THR A 246 -68.58 24.29 -32.34
CA THR A 246 -69.62 24.78 -33.29
C THR A 246 -70.78 25.61 -32.79
#